data_AF-A0A5C7GJR6-F1
#
_entry.id   AF-A0A5C7GJR6-F1
#
_cell.length_a   1.000
_cell.length_b   1.000
_cell.length_c   1.000
_cell.angle_alpha   90.00
_cell.angle_beta   90.00
_cell.angle_gamma   90.00
#
_symmetry.space_group_name_H-M   'P 1'
#
loop_
_entity.id
_entity.type
_entity.pdbx_description
1 polymer ?
#
loop_
_entity_poly.entity_id
_entity_poly.type
_entity_poly.pdbx_seq_one_letter_code
_entity_poly.pdbx_strand_id
1 'polypeptide(L)'
;MTLFFKRLKRVYLQLTTLILIILLACSCKKQESQKSSIDFEISPDSLEVLFPNEISSHLTQRDFALSPDKNEVIYTLGDQKETKRVLVSMIRENGIWSKKTMLPFCGSYQDIEPSFSPYGSYLFFASTRPIYGDSTRTDYNIWVSKKENNVWQDPIALDSTINSKGQEYFPSVTNSGNIYFTASRPEGLGLEDIYVSEFKNETYQNPKVLDSTINSKSYEFNAFVNPDENLIIYSSYGRPDGLGGGDLYYSTKNSKGHWNPAKNFGEPINSDKLDFCPFYYAQTGTLYFSSLRTHYPDTIKSVEEFISLAEQPGNGLSSIYRITAKDILE
;
A
#
# COMPACT_ATOMS: atom_id res chain seq x y z
N MET A 1 42.24 -41.32 -49.79
CA MET A 1 41.12 -40.35 -49.78
C MET A 1 40.29 -40.38 -48.49
N THR A 2 40.19 -41.51 -47.79
CA THR A 2 39.26 -41.73 -46.65
C THR A 2 39.67 -41.11 -45.30
N LEU A 3 40.97 -40.90 -45.05
CA LEU A 3 41.45 -40.27 -43.80
C LEU A 3 41.27 -38.74 -43.77
N PHE A 4 41.34 -38.08 -44.93
CA PHE A 4 41.22 -36.62 -45.04
C PHE A 4 39.80 -36.14 -44.69
N PHE A 5 38.78 -36.82 -45.22
CA PHE A 5 37.37 -36.51 -44.92
C PHE A 5 36.99 -36.76 -43.45
N LYS A 6 37.62 -37.74 -42.77
CA LYS A 6 37.41 -37.96 -41.32
C LYS A 6 37.99 -36.82 -40.48
N ARG A 7 39.16 -36.29 -40.86
CA ARG A 7 39.76 -35.12 -40.19
C ARG A 7 38.92 -33.86 -40.41
N LEU A 8 38.44 -33.63 -41.63
CA LEU A 8 37.61 -32.46 -41.95
C LEU A 8 36.27 -32.47 -41.20
N LYS A 9 35.59 -33.63 -41.12
CA LYS A 9 34.36 -33.78 -40.31
C LYS A 9 34.60 -33.55 -38.82
N ARG A 10 35.75 -33.97 -38.29
CA ARG A 10 36.09 -33.80 -36.87
C ARG A 10 36.37 -32.34 -36.51
N VAL A 11 37.05 -31.62 -37.41
CA VAL A 11 37.29 -30.17 -37.26
C VAL A 11 35.99 -29.38 -37.41
N TYR A 12 35.14 -29.73 -38.37
CA TYR A 12 33.82 -29.09 -38.54
C TYR A 12 32.91 -29.32 -37.33
N LEU A 13 32.89 -30.55 -36.78
CA LEU A 13 32.10 -30.89 -35.60
C LEU A 13 32.61 -30.17 -34.35
N GLN A 14 33.92 -29.97 -34.22
CA GLN A 14 34.54 -29.20 -33.12
C GLN A 14 34.25 -27.69 -33.24
N LEU A 15 34.28 -27.14 -34.45
CA LEU A 15 33.91 -25.74 -34.71
C LEU A 15 32.42 -25.48 -34.46
N THR A 16 31.52 -26.40 -34.83
CA THR A 16 30.08 -26.24 -34.55
C THR A 16 29.74 -26.42 -33.08
N THR A 17 30.44 -27.30 -32.34
CA THR A 17 30.26 -27.39 -30.88
C THR A 17 30.80 -26.15 -30.16
N LEU A 18 31.93 -25.59 -30.60
CA LEU A 18 32.48 -24.38 -29.98
C LEU A 18 31.57 -23.15 -30.21
N ILE A 19 30.99 -23.00 -31.41
CA ILE A 19 30.03 -21.93 -31.73
C ILE A 19 28.73 -22.11 -30.94
N LEU A 20 28.24 -23.33 -30.76
CA LEU A 20 27.04 -23.61 -29.94
C LEU A 20 27.27 -23.29 -28.45
N ILE A 21 28.48 -23.56 -27.93
CA ILE A 21 28.86 -23.22 -26.54
C ILE A 21 28.99 -21.70 -26.36
N ILE A 22 29.51 -20.97 -27.35
CA ILE A 22 29.58 -19.50 -27.30
C ILE A 22 28.18 -18.88 -27.40
N LEU A 23 27.28 -19.43 -28.22
CA LEU A 23 25.88 -18.97 -28.30
C LEU A 23 25.07 -19.30 -27.03
N LEU A 24 25.35 -20.44 -26.38
CA LEU A 24 24.76 -20.78 -25.07
C LEU A 24 25.34 -19.93 -23.93
N ALA A 25 26.64 -19.57 -23.99
CA ALA A 25 27.28 -18.68 -23.03
C ALA A 25 26.82 -17.21 -23.18
N CYS A 26 26.53 -16.75 -24.40
CA CYS A 26 25.98 -15.42 -24.66
C CYS A 26 24.49 -15.28 -24.32
N SER A 27 23.75 -16.39 -24.18
CA SER A 27 22.34 -16.37 -23.75
C SER A 27 22.17 -16.42 -22.23
N CYS A 28 23.25 -16.62 -21.47
CA CYS A 28 23.29 -16.46 -20.02
C CYS A 28 23.79 -15.07 -19.63
N LYS A 29 23.14 -14.01 -20.14
CA LYS A 29 23.06 -12.79 -19.32
C LYS A 29 22.19 -13.17 -18.13
N LYS A 30 22.85 -13.56 -17.05
CA LYS A 30 22.27 -13.60 -15.71
C LYS A 30 21.54 -12.26 -15.56
N GLN A 31 20.22 -12.30 -15.56
CA GLN A 31 19.39 -11.14 -15.30
C GLN A 31 19.72 -10.78 -13.85
N GLU A 32 20.73 -9.92 -13.65
CA GLU A 32 20.93 -9.25 -12.38
C GLU A 32 19.61 -8.56 -12.11
N SER A 33 18.84 -9.12 -11.19
CA SER A 33 17.67 -8.42 -10.67
C SER A 33 18.21 -7.08 -10.18
N GLN A 34 17.87 -5.99 -10.87
CA GLN A 34 18.11 -4.65 -10.39
C GLN A 34 17.68 -4.63 -8.92
N LYS A 35 18.64 -4.49 -8.01
CA LYS A 35 18.32 -4.25 -6.60
C LYS A 35 17.47 -3.00 -6.58
N SER A 36 16.23 -3.11 -6.13
CA SER A 36 15.47 -1.93 -5.71
C SER A 36 16.33 -1.18 -4.69
N SER A 37 16.74 0.03 -5.07
CA SER A 37 17.59 0.91 -4.27
C SER A 37 16.76 1.86 -3.42
N ILE A 38 15.53 1.46 -3.05
CA ILE A 38 14.63 2.33 -2.30
C ILE A 38 15.18 2.45 -0.88
N ASP A 39 15.64 3.66 -0.57
CA ASP A 39 16.01 4.05 0.77
C ASP A 39 14.82 4.72 1.45
N PHE A 40 14.25 4.05 2.46
CA PHE A 40 13.14 4.57 3.27
C PHE A 40 13.60 5.56 4.33
N GLU A 41 14.91 5.75 4.50
CA GLU A 41 15.47 6.78 5.38
C GLU A 41 15.64 8.14 4.69
N ILE A 42 15.42 8.19 3.37
CA ILE A 42 15.49 9.44 2.58
C ILE A 42 14.09 9.79 2.10
N SER A 43 13.60 10.95 2.55
CA SER A 43 12.39 11.56 2.03
C SER A 43 12.72 12.31 0.74
N PRO A 44 12.00 12.09 -0.37
CA PRO A 44 12.26 12.83 -1.59
C PRO A 44 11.58 14.21 -1.58
N ASP A 45 12.27 15.21 -2.12
CA ASP A 45 11.77 16.59 -2.22
C ASP A 45 10.67 16.73 -3.29
N SER A 46 10.64 15.82 -4.26
CA SER A 46 9.64 15.75 -5.31
C SER A 46 8.86 14.44 -5.24
N LEU A 47 7.68 14.44 -5.85
CA LEU A 47 6.84 13.25 -5.93
C LEU A 47 7.57 12.13 -6.69
N GLU A 48 7.73 10.98 -6.03
CA GLU A 48 8.36 9.79 -6.60
C GLU A 48 7.42 8.60 -6.51
N VAL A 49 7.40 7.76 -7.55
CA VAL A 49 6.78 6.43 -7.48
C VAL A 49 7.66 5.54 -6.62
N LEU A 50 7.08 4.79 -5.70
CA LEU A 50 7.83 3.97 -4.75
C LEU A 50 8.57 2.82 -5.44
N PHE A 51 7.92 2.08 -6.33
CA PHE A 51 8.48 0.89 -7.00
C PHE A 51 8.59 1.04 -8.53
N PRO A 52 9.31 2.05 -9.06
CA PRO A 52 9.21 2.46 -10.47
C PRO A 52 9.61 1.35 -11.46
N ASN A 53 10.56 0.48 -11.08
CA ASN A 53 11.06 -0.60 -11.95
C ASN A 53 10.40 -1.96 -11.67
N GLU A 54 9.49 -2.03 -10.70
CA GLU A 54 8.88 -3.28 -10.25
C GLU A 54 7.35 -3.24 -10.26
N ILE A 55 6.78 -2.20 -10.87
CA ILE A 55 5.36 -2.11 -11.17
C ILE A 55 5.11 -2.98 -12.39
N SER A 56 4.31 -4.03 -12.21
CA SER A 56 3.65 -4.65 -13.33
C SER A 56 2.59 -3.66 -13.79
N SER A 57 2.67 -3.24 -15.05
CA SER A 57 1.65 -2.47 -15.79
C SER A 57 0.23 -3.05 -15.74
N HIS A 58 0.09 -4.22 -15.14
CA HIS A 58 -1.12 -5.02 -15.09
C HIS A 58 -1.58 -5.30 -13.67
N LEU A 59 -0.95 -4.71 -12.65
CA LEU A 59 -1.33 -4.90 -11.26
C LEU A 59 -1.54 -3.54 -10.62
N THR A 60 -2.48 -3.49 -9.67
CA THR A 60 -2.66 -2.32 -8.83
C THR A 60 -1.79 -2.46 -7.58
N GLN A 61 -1.14 -1.38 -7.20
CA GLN A 61 -0.41 -1.28 -5.93
C GLN A 61 -1.06 -0.17 -5.12
N ARG A 62 -1.51 -0.52 -3.93
CA ARG A 62 -2.15 0.42 -3.02
C ARG A 62 -1.83 0.05 -1.59
N ASP A 63 -2.18 0.96 -0.68
CA ASP A 63 -1.88 0.83 0.75
C ASP A 63 -0.37 0.75 1.01
N PHE A 64 0.07 1.22 2.16
CA PHE A 64 1.48 1.09 2.50
C PHE A 64 1.64 1.07 4.02
N ALA A 65 2.44 0.14 4.50
CA ALA A 65 2.78 0.04 5.91
C ALA A 65 4.29 -0.24 6.04
N LEU A 66 4.97 0.60 6.81
CA LEU A 66 6.35 0.38 7.24
C LEU A 66 6.33 -0.04 8.71
N SER A 67 6.96 -1.16 9.01
CA SER A 67 7.18 -1.62 10.39
C SER A 67 7.93 -0.57 11.22
N PRO A 68 7.67 -0.46 12.54
CA PRO A 68 8.36 0.50 13.41
C PRO A 68 9.88 0.33 13.46
N ASP A 69 10.38 -0.89 13.28
CA ASP A 69 11.82 -1.21 13.20
C ASP A 69 12.41 -1.00 11.79
N LYS A 70 11.56 -0.63 10.83
CA LYS A 70 11.88 -0.29 9.43
C LYS A 70 12.46 -1.45 8.62
N ASN A 71 12.29 -2.68 9.10
CA ASN A 71 12.83 -3.87 8.46
C ASN A 71 11.78 -4.65 7.66
N GLU A 72 10.54 -4.21 7.64
CA GLU A 72 9.46 -4.83 6.89
C GLU A 72 8.54 -3.78 6.29
N VAL A 73 8.29 -3.92 5.00
CA VAL A 73 7.27 -3.16 4.24
C VAL A 73 6.17 -4.12 3.85
N ILE A 74 4.92 -3.72 4.05
CA ILE A 74 3.74 -4.46 3.60
C ILE A 74 2.85 -3.53 2.80
N TYR A 75 2.35 -3.99 1.66
CA TYR A 75 1.42 -3.25 0.80
C TYR A 75 0.41 -4.21 0.15
N THR A 76 -0.65 -3.67 -0.41
CA THR A 76 -1.68 -4.44 -1.12
C THR A 76 -1.34 -4.52 -2.61
N LEU A 77 -1.32 -5.74 -3.15
CA LEU A 77 -1.19 -6.01 -4.57
C LEU A 77 -2.51 -6.57 -5.12
N GLY A 78 -3.06 -5.94 -6.14
CA GLY A 78 -4.30 -6.36 -6.82
C GLY A 78 -4.11 -6.70 -8.28
N ASP A 79 -4.99 -7.54 -8.83
CA ASP A 79 -5.11 -7.70 -10.29
C ASP A 79 -5.79 -6.48 -10.94
N GLN A 80 -5.72 -6.35 -12.27
CA GLN A 80 -6.26 -5.19 -13.00
C GLN A 80 -7.72 -4.86 -12.69
N LYS A 81 -8.53 -5.88 -12.41
CA LYS A 81 -9.97 -5.74 -12.14
C LYS A 81 -10.27 -5.73 -10.63
N GLU A 82 -9.24 -5.81 -9.81
CA GLU A 82 -9.32 -5.88 -8.35
C GLU A 82 -10.24 -7.01 -7.83
N THR A 83 -10.33 -8.10 -8.60
CA THR A 83 -11.03 -9.33 -8.23
C THR A 83 -10.23 -10.18 -7.25
N LYS A 84 -8.92 -9.93 -7.13
CA LYS A 84 -8.02 -10.52 -6.15
C LYS A 84 -7.04 -9.46 -5.64
N ARG A 85 -6.94 -9.35 -4.31
CA ARG A 85 -6.04 -8.47 -3.58
C ARG A 85 -5.38 -9.25 -2.45
N VAL A 86 -4.06 -9.14 -2.36
CA VAL A 86 -3.24 -9.84 -1.36
C VAL A 86 -2.25 -8.89 -0.72
N LEU A 87 -1.87 -9.19 0.52
CA LEU A 87 -0.80 -8.48 1.21
C LEU A 87 0.57 -9.07 0.81
N VAL A 88 1.45 -8.19 0.36
CA VAL A 88 2.82 -8.51 -0.07
C VAL A 88 3.80 -7.87 0.91
N SER A 89 4.74 -8.66 1.40
CA SER A 89 5.81 -8.25 2.30
C SER A 89 7.18 -8.26 1.60
N MET A 90 8.03 -7.31 2.00
CA MET A 90 9.47 -7.30 1.74
C MET A 90 10.18 -7.05 3.06
N ILE A 91 11.23 -7.83 3.34
CA ILE A 91 11.99 -7.76 4.59
C ILE A 91 13.39 -7.25 4.30
N ARG A 92 13.89 -6.31 5.09
CA ARG A 92 15.24 -5.76 5.02
C ARG A 92 16.15 -6.54 5.97
N GLU A 93 17.17 -7.19 5.40
CA GLU A 93 18.22 -7.84 6.17
C GLU A 93 19.58 -7.31 5.72
N ASN A 94 20.40 -6.86 6.67
CA ASN A 94 21.73 -6.28 6.40
C ASN A 94 21.70 -5.17 5.34
N GLY A 95 20.67 -4.32 5.39
CA GLY A 95 20.47 -3.21 4.46
C GLY A 95 19.88 -3.58 3.10
N ILE A 96 19.60 -4.87 2.84
CA ILE A 96 19.10 -5.36 1.55
C ILE A 96 17.66 -5.83 1.70
N TRP A 97 16.77 -5.31 0.85
CA TRP A 97 15.39 -5.78 0.77
C TRP A 97 15.30 -7.15 0.09
N SER A 98 14.52 -8.05 0.68
CA SER A 98 14.21 -9.36 0.14
C SER A 98 13.36 -9.23 -1.13
N LYS A 99 13.20 -10.35 -1.84
CA LYS A 99 12.12 -10.45 -2.84
C LYS A 99 10.76 -10.30 -2.16
N LYS A 100 9.79 -9.83 -2.93
CA LYS A 100 8.38 -9.78 -2.56
C LYS A 100 7.85 -11.19 -2.28
N THR A 101 7.21 -11.36 -1.14
CA THR A 101 6.52 -12.59 -0.74
C THR A 101 5.13 -12.25 -0.24
N MET A 102 4.14 -13.06 -0.62
CA MET A 102 2.81 -12.95 -0.03
C MET A 102 2.84 -13.35 1.45
N LEU A 103 2.05 -12.68 2.29
CA LEU A 103 1.88 -13.10 3.68
C LEU A 103 1.28 -14.52 3.77
N PRO A 104 1.66 -15.33 4.78
CA PRO A 104 1.32 -16.76 4.81
C PRO A 104 -0.18 -17.06 4.89
N PHE A 105 -0.99 -16.11 5.37
CA PHE A 105 -2.44 -16.26 5.52
C PHE A 105 -3.26 -15.70 4.34
N CYS A 106 -2.60 -15.17 3.30
CA CYS A 106 -3.25 -14.57 2.13
C CYS A 106 -3.53 -15.58 1.01
N GLY A 107 -4.39 -15.19 0.07
CA GLY A 107 -4.62 -15.89 -1.21
C GLY A 107 -5.99 -16.56 -1.34
N SER A 108 -6.67 -16.84 -0.23
CA SER A 108 -8.05 -17.37 -0.24
C SER A 108 -9.12 -16.28 -0.19
N TYR A 109 -8.79 -15.13 0.39
CA TYR A 109 -9.70 -14.00 0.62
C TYR A 109 -9.11 -12.72 0.03
N GLN A 110 -9.90 -11.64 0.03
CA GLN A 110 -9.37 -10.31 -0.26
C GLN A 110 -8.74 -9.80 1.04
N ASP A 111 -7.44 -9.49 1.02
CA ASP A 111 -6.73 -8.91 2.16
C ASP A 111 -6.11 -7.58 1.73
N ILE A 112 -6.43 -6.50 2.45
CA ILE A 112 -6.04 -5.12 2.09
C ILE A 112 -5.67 -4.30 3.33
N GLU A 113 -5.11 -3.10 3.11
CA GLU A 113 -4.98 -2.05 4.12
C GLU A 113 -4.20 -2.48 5.38
N PRO A 114 -2.95 -2.95 5.20
CA PRO A 114 -2.09 -3.36 6.30
C PRO A 114 -1.74 -2.17 7.20
N SER A 115 -1.66 -2.42 8.50
CA SER A 115 -1.33 -1.42 9.50
C SER A 115 -0.61 -2.06 10.68
N PHE A 116 0.62 -1.63 10.93
CA PHE A 116 1.37 -2.12 12.07
C PHE A 116 0.85 -1.51 13.36
N SER A 117 0.74 -2.33 14.41
CA SER A 117 0.74 -1.80 15.77
C SER A 117 2.00 -0.97 16.04
N PRO A 118 1.97 0.01 16.97
CA PRO A 118 3.13 0.88 17.23
C PRO A 118 4.42 0.16 17.61
N TYR A 119 4.32 -1.04 18.17
CA TYR A 119 5.46 -1.88 18.55
C TYR A 119 5.78 -2.98 17.52
N GLY A 120 5.04 -3.06 16.41
CA GLY A 120 5.30 -4.00 15.30
C GLY A 120 4.98 -5.47 15.60
N SER A 121 4.46 -5.79 16.79
CA SER A 121 4.13 -7.17 17.21
C SER A 121 2.83 -7.70 16.60
N TYR A 122 1.97 -6.79 16.16
CA TYR A 122 0.69 -7.08 15.51
C TYR A 122 0.57 -6.32 14.19
N LEU A 123 -0.09 -6.97 13.22
CA LEU A 123 -0.52 -6.40 11.95
C LEU A 123 -2.05 -6.43 11.88
N PHE A 124 -2.65 -5.26 11.79
CA PHE A 124 -4.06 -5.06 11.53
C PHE A 124 -4.28 -4.90 10.04
N PHE A 125 -5.40 -5.39 9.51
CA PHE A 125 -5.74 -5.31 8.09
C PHE A 125 -7.24 -5.56 7.88
N ALA A 126 -7.77 -5.18 6.72
CA ALA A 126 -9.15 -5.47 6.35
C ALA A 126 -9.22 -6.74 5.47
N SER A 127 -10.21 -7.61 5.74
CA SER A 127 -10.36 -8.87 4.99
C SER A 127 -11.82 -9.32 4.86
N THR A 128 -12.11 -9.98 3.73
CA THR A 128 -13.41 -10.63 3.47
C THR A 128 -13.44 -12.08 3.96
N ARG A 129 -12.49 -12.50 4.81
CA ARG A 129 -12.50 -13.83 5.43
C ARG A 129 -13.79 -13.99 6.27
N PRO A 130 -14.45 -15.16 6.25
CA PRO A 130 -15.62 -15.41 7.08
C PRO A 130 -15.33 -15.18 8.57
N ILE A 131 -16.23 -14.48 9.25
CA ILE A 131 -16.15 -14.21 10.68
C ILE A 131 -17.27 -14.93 11.43
N TYR A 132 -17.02 -15.32 12.67
CA TYR A 132 -18.04 -15.87 13.59
C TYR A 132 -18.81 -17.09 13.04
N GLY A 133 -18.22 -17.85 12.11
CA GLY A 133 -18.86 -18.99 11.46
C GLY A 133 -19.93 -18.62 10.42
N ASP A 134 -20.07 -17.34 10.08
CA ASP A 134 -21.00 -16.87 9.04
C ASP A 134 -20.27 -16.73 7.70
N SER A 135 -20.43 -17.74 6.84
CA SER A 135 -19.84 -17.74 5.49
C SER A 135 -20.66 -16.95 4.46
N THR A 136 -21.79 -16.36 4.85
CA THR A 136 -22.62 -15.55 3.95
C THR A 136 -22.16 -14.10 3.88
N ARG A 137 -21.33 -13.67 4.82
CA ARG A 137 -20.72 -12.34 4.83
C ARG A 137 -19.64 -12.20 3.76
N THR A 138 -19.73 -11.11 3.01
CA THR A 138 -18.78 -10.75 1.94
C THR A 138 -18.17 -9.36 2.14
N ASP A 139 -18.55 -8.71 3.23
CA ASP A 139 -18.02 -7.43 3.66
C ASP A 139 -16.60 -7.55 4.24
N TYR A 140 -15.88 -6.44 4.23
CA TYR A 140 -14.57 -6.31 4.86
C TYR A 140 -14.73 -6.08 6.35
N ASN A 141 -13.96 -6.84 7.11
CA ASN A 141 -13.84 -6.74 8.56
C ASN A 141 -12.39 -6.51 8.93
N ILE A 142 -12.13 -5.94 10.10
CA ILE A 142 -10.79 -5.75 10.63
C ILE A 142 -10.33 -7.04 11.33
N TRP A 143 -9.18 -7.53 10.87
CA TRP A 143 -8.47 -8.68 11.40
C TRP A 143 -7.12 -8.26 11.96
N VAL A 144 -6.59 -9.08 12.87
CA VAL A 144 -5.27 -8.90 13.45
C VAL A 144 -4.47 -10.20 13.37
N SER A 145 -3.23 -10.12 12.89
CA SER A 145 -2.24 -11.19 12.94
C SER A 145 -1.13 -10.82 13.93
N LYS A 146 -0.68 -11.78 14.72
CA LYS A 146 0.46 -11.63 15.63
C LYS A 146 1.74 -12.10 14.95
N LYS A 147 2.86 -11.43 15.20
CA LYS A 147 4.19 -11.87 14.76
C LYS A 147 4.82 -12.75 15.84
N GLU A 148 5.18 -13.98 15.49
CA GLU A 148 5.90 -14.91 16.36
C GLU A 148 7.09 -15.50 15.62
N ASN A 149 8.28 -15.43 16.22
CA ASN A 149 9.54 -15.89 15.60
C ASN A 149 9.75 -15.34 14.17
N ASN A 150 9.45 -14.05 13.97
CA ASN A 150 9.49 -13.35 12.68
C ASN A 150 8.50 -13.84 11.61
N VAL A 151 7.50 -14.65 11.99
CA VAL A 151 6.46 -15.14 11.08
C VAL A 151 5.10 -14.63 11.55
N TRP A 152 4.33 -14.10 10.61
CA TRP A 152 2.93 -13.73 10.84
C TRP A 152 2.06 -14.99 11.00
N GLN A 153 1.31 -15.05 12.09
CA GLN A 153 0.45 -16.18 12.42
C GLN A 153 -0.93 -16.05 11.75
N ASP A 154 -1.74 -17.10 11.83
CA ASP A 154 -3.13 -17.04 11.38
C ASP A 154 -3.89 -15.91 12.09
N PRO A 155 -4.61 -15.07 11.34
CA PRO A 155 -5.25 -13.89 11.89
C PRO A 155 -6.53 -14.24 12.63
N ILE A 156 -6.89 -13.40 13.60
CA ILE A 156 -8.18 -13.43 14.29
C ILE A 156 -8.95 -12.14 13.98
N ALA A 157 -10.27 -12.24 13.83
CA ALA A 157 -11.11 -11.07 13.67
C ALA A 157 -11.19 -10.29 14.99
N LEU A 158 -11.21 -8.96 14.93
CA LEU A 158 -11.66 -8.17 16.07
C LEU A 158 -13.13 -8.46 16.36
N ASP A 159 -13.58 -8.24 17.59
CA ASP A 159 -14.94 -8.59 18.02
C ASP A 159 -16.02 -7.70 17.38
N SER A 160 -17.29 -7.98 17.70
CA SER A 160 -18.46 -7.30 17.14
C SER A 160 -18.64 -5.85 17.58
N THR A 161 -17.81 -5.37 18.51
CA THR A 161 -17.74 -3.95 18.87
C THR A 161 -17.10 -3.15 17.73
N ILE A 162 -16.07 -3.72 17.10
CA ILE A 162 -15.42 -3.15 15.92
C ILE A 162 -16.12 -3.62 14.65
N ASN A 163 -16.22 -4.93 14.44
CA ASN A 163 -16.76 -5.51 13.20
C ASN A 163 -18.30 -5.58 13.24
N SER A 164 -18.96 -4.63 12.56
CA SER A 164 -20.42 -4.54 12.52
C SER A 164 -20.99 -5.53 11.50
N LYS A 165 -22.20 -5.32 10.95
CA LYS A 165 -22.68 -6.01 9.72
C LYS A 165 -22.46 -5.17 8.45
N GLY A 166 -21.69 -4.09 8.57
CA GLY A 166 -21.28 -3.20 7.49
C GLY A 166 -19.86 -3.52 7.02
N GLN A 167 -19.22 -2.51 6.45
CA GLN A 167 -17.84 -2.56 6.01
C GLN A 167 -16.96 -1.79 6.99
N GLU A 168 -15.86 -2.40 7.41
CA GLU A 168 -14.84 -1.76 8.24
C GLU A 168 -13.48 -1.80 7.53
N TYR A 169 -12.87 -0.63 7.36
CA TYR A 169 -11.68 -0.40 6.55
C TYR A 169 -10.59 0.35 7.30
N PHE A 170 -9.38 0.24 6.76
CA PHE A 170 -8.19 1.05 7.04
C PHE A 170 -7.92 1.30 8.53
N PRO A 171 -7.63 0.24 9.31
CA PRO A 171 -7.34 0.38 10.71
C PRO A 171 -6.03 1.15 10.95
N SER A 172 -6.04 2.09 11.91
CA SER A 172 -4.85 2.75 12.45
C SER A 172 -4.82 2.59 13.96
N VAL A 173 -3.75 1.98 14.49
CA VAL A 173 -3.62 1.67 15.92
C VAL A 173 -2.56 2.54 16.57
N THR A 174 -2.86 3.07 17.75
CA THR A 174 -2.08 4.13 18.40
C THR A 174 -1.36 3.63 19.65
N ASN A 175 -0.46 4.45 20.23
CA ASN A 175 0.28 4.11 21.46
C ASN A 175 -0.64 3.84 22.65
N SER A 176 -1.81 4.48 22.68
CA SER A 176 -2.86 4.24 23.67
C SER A 176 -3.62 2.92 23.46
N GLY A 177 -3.35 2.22 22.35
CA GLY A 177 -4.07 1.04 21.91
C GLY A 177 -5.39 1.35 21.18
N ASN A 178 -5.77 2.63 21.07
CA ASN A 178 -7.00 3.01 20.37
C ASN A 178 -6.88 2.63 18.89
N ILE A 179 -8.03 2.31 18.29
CA ILE A 179 -8.13 2.03 16.86
C ILE A 179 -9.01 3.08 16.19
N TYR A 180 -8.47 3.65 15.11
CA TYR A 180 -9.19 4.48 14.17
C TYR A 180 -9.47 3.67 12.92
N PHE A 181 -10.65 3.82 12.33
CA PHE A 181 -11.04 3.07 11.14
C PHE A 181 -12.14 3.80 10.39
N THR A 182 -12.37 3.43 9.13
CA THR A 182 -13.46 4.01 8.33
C THR A 182 -14.57 3.00 8.15
N ALA A 183 -15.81 3.49 8.19
CA ALA A 183 -17.00 2.65 8.09
C ALA A 183 -18.21 3.48 7.65
N SER A 184 -19.18 2.82 7.02
CA SER A 184 -20.52 3.38 6.83
C SER A 184 -21.44 2.82 7.92
N ARG A 185 -21.89 3.68 8.84
CA ARG A 185 -22.81 3.30 9.92
C ARG A 185 -24.02 4.24 9.99
N PRO A 186 -25.19 3.77 10.47
CA PRO A 186 -26.39 4.62 10.58
C PRO A 186 -26.21 5.89 11.42
N GLU A 187 -25.33 5.85 12.41
CA GLU A 187 -24.98 6.98 13.29
C GLU A 187 -23.90 7.92 12.73
N GLY A 188 -23.44 7.67 11.49
CA GLY A 188 -22.45 8.46 10.79
C GLY A 188 -22.90 9.90 10.48
N LEU A 189 -21.92 10.76 10.18
CA LEU A 189 -22.18 12.14 9.79
C LEU A 189 -22.39 12.27 8.28
N GLY A 190 -21.69 11.45 7.49
CA GLY A 190 -21.68 11.44 6.03
C GLY A 190 -22.07 10.09 5.43
N LEU A 191 -21.40 9.72 4.34
CA LEU A 191 -21.66 8.48 3.59
C LEU A 191 -20.72 7.35 4.00
N GLU A 192 -19.46 7.70 4.26
CA GLU A 192 -18.48 6.90 4.99
C GLU A 192 -17.76 7.88 5.93
N ASP A 193 -17.54 7.46 7.16
CA ASP A 193 -16.98 8.31 8.20
C ASP A 193 -15.80 7.64 8.90
N ILE A 194 -14.98 8.46 9.55
CA ILE A 194 -13.89 8.02 10.41
C ILE A 194 -14.40 7.89 11.85
N TYR A 195 -14.14 6.74 12.45
CA TYR A 195 -14.48 6.40 13.82
C TYR A 195 -13.22 6.18 14.65
N VAL A 196 -13.36 6.38 15.96
CA VAL A 196 -12.36 5.97 16.96
C VAL A 196 -13.02 5.04 17.99
N SER A 197 -12.38 3.92 18.27
CA SER A 197 -12.68 3.08 19.42
C SER A 197 -11.52 3.15 20.41
N GLU A 198 -11.83 3.56 21.64
CA GLU A 198 -10.84 3.58 22.71
C GLU A 198 -10.53 2.16 23.19
N PHE A 199 -9.28 1.87 23.52
CA PHE A 199 -8.91 0.59 24.13
C PHE A 199 -8.77 0.75 25.64
N LYS A 200 -9.67 0.12 26.39
CA LYS A 200 -9.75 0.24 27.86
C LYS A 200 -10.07 -1.11 28.48
N ASN A 201 -9.40 -1.46 29.58
CA ASN A 201 -9.61 -2.73 30.27
C ASN A 201 -9.51 -3.95 29.34
N GLU A 202 -8.49 -3.95 28.47
CA GLU A 202 -8.20 -5.03 27.50
C GLU A 202 -9.26 -5.22 26.40
N THR A 203 -10.21 -4.29 26.24
CA THR A 203 -11.24 -4.36 25.20
C THR A 203 -11.42 -3.03 24.47
N TYR A 204 -11.82 -3.12 23.21
CA TYR A 204 -12.27 -1.98 22.44
C TYR A 204 -13.65 -1.53 22.93
N GLN A 205 -13.82 -0.22 23.08
CA GLN A 205 -15.10 0.37 23.47
C GLN A 205 -15.98 0.62 22.23
N ASN A 206 -17.27 0.89 22.42
CA ASN A 206 -18.14 1.28 21.32
C ASN A 206 -17.52 2.45 20.54
N PRO A 207 -17.37 2.33 19.21
CA PRO A 207 -16.72 3.35 18.41
C PRO A 207 -17.55 4.63 18.40
N LYS A 208 -16.86 5.76 18.38
CA LYS A 208 -17.44 7.11 18.27
C LYS A 208 -17.01 7.68 16.93
N VAL A 209 -17.98 8.21 16.18
CA VAL A 209 -17.70 9.00 14.98
C VAL A 209 -16.89 10.24 15.36
N LEU A 210 -15.86 10.58 14.60
CA LEU A 210 -15.16 11.86 14.76
C LEU A 210 -16.09 13.01 14.35
N ASP A 211 -15.93 14.17 14.98
CA ASP A 211 -16.82 15.30 14.74
C ASP A 211 -16.60 15.97 13.37
N SER A 212 -17.36 17.05 13.12
CA SER A 212 -17.35 17.77 11.84
C SER A 212 -16.07 18.54 11.52
N THR A 213 -15.06 18.53 12.40
CA THR A 213 -13.72 19.03 12.07
C THR A 213 -12.97 18.06 11.15
N ILE A 214 -13.33 16.78 11.22
CA ILE A 214 -12.76 15.69 10.42
C ILE A 214 -13.79 15.21 9.39
N ASN A 215 -14.91 14.65 9.85
CA ASN A 215 -15.94 14.11 8.98
C ASN A 215 -16.82 15.22 8.39
N SER A 216 -17.44 14.96 7.24
CA SER A 216 -18.30 15.90 6.54
C SER A 216 -19.64 15.24 6.17
N LYS A 217 -20.35 15.78 5.18
CA LYS A 217 -21.53 15.14 4.58
C LYS A 217 -21.17 14.25 3.39
N SER A 218 -19.89 14.16 3.07
CA SER A 218 -19.37 13.48 1.89
C SER A 218 -18.78 12.12 2.28
N TYR A 219 -17.78 11.64 1.55
CA TYR A 219 -17.05 10.41 1.88
C TYR A 219 -15.74 10.76 2.58
N GLU A 220 -15.50 10.19 3.76
CA GLU A 220 -14.19 10.18 4.43
C GLU A 220 -13.72 8.74 4.62
N PHE A 221 -12.57 8.40 4.03
CA PHE A 221 -12.06 7.03 3.95
C PHE A 221 -10.54 6.99 4.08
N ASN A 222 -10.00 5.80 4.38
CA ASN A 222 -8.56 5.55 4.54
C ASN A 222 -7.85 6.51 5.52
N ALA A 223 -8.17 6.43 6.80
CA ALA A 223 -7.61 7.30 7.82
C ALA A 223 -6.35 6.73 8.48
N PHE A 224 -5.21 7.33 8.17
CA PHE A 224 -3.98 7.19 8.94
C PHE A 224 -4.00 8.09 10.17
N VAL A 225 -3.78 7.52 11.35
CA VAL A 225 -3.54 8.28 12.59
C VAL A 225 -2.19 7.89 13.13
N ASN A 226 -1.34 8.88 13.44
CA ASN A 226 -0.02 8.59 13.96
C ASN A 226 -0.09 8.03 15.39
N PRO A 227 0.96 7.33 15.87
CA PRO A 227 0.92 6.66 17.17
C PRO A 227 0.60 7.57 18.37
N ASP A 228 0.96 8.86 18.31
CA ASP A 228 0.70 9.84 19.37
C ASP A 228 -0.67 10.52 19.27
N GLU A 229 -1.47 10.15 18.27
CA GLU A 229 -2.82 10.68 18.01
C GLU A 229 -2.87 12.20 17.83
N ASN A 230 -1.80 12.83 17.37
CA ASN A 230 -1.75 14.29 17.17
C ASN A 230 -1.80 14.69 15.69
N LEU A 231 -1.74 13.73 14.77
CA LEU A 231 -1.88 13.88 13.34
C LEU A 231 -2.84 12.82 12.79
N ILE A 232 -3.80 13.26 11.98
CA ILE A 232 -4.63 12.40 11.14
C ILE A 232 -4.47 12.84 9.68
N ILE A 233 -4.30 11.86 8.79
CA ILE A 233 -4.32 12.04 7.35
C ILE A 233 -5.33 11.06 6.77
N TYR A 234 -6.23 11.53 5.92
CA TYR A 234 -7.31 10.71 5.38
C TYR A 234 -7.69 11.17 3.98
N SER A 235 -8.42 10.33 3.28
CA SER A 235 -8.93 10.61 1.93
C SER A 235 -10.37 11.10 2.01
N SER A 236 -10.75 12.06 1.19
CA SER A 236 -12.14 12.50 1.10
C SER A 236 -12.56 12.81 -0.32
N TYR A 237 -13.78 12.42 -0.67
CA TYR A 237 -14.39 12.69 -1.97
C TYR A 237 -15.67 13.49 -1.80
N GLY A 238 -15.77 14.63 -2.51
CA GLY A 238 -16.96 15.49 -2.52
C GLY A 238 -16.91 16.68 -1.54
N ARG A 239 -15.74 17.03 -1.00
CA ARG A 239 -15.57 18.31 -0.29
C ARG A 239 -15.44 19.48 -1.27
N PRO A 240 -15.92 20.70 -0.95
CA PRO A 240 -15.94 21.82 -1.89
C PRO A 240 -14.56 22.31 -2.36
N ASP A 241 -13.53 22.10 -1.56
CA ASP A 241 -12.13 22.45 -1.83
C ASP A 241 -11.33 21.30 -2.47
N GLY A 242 -12.01 20.23 -2.88
CA GLY A 242 -11.36 19.09 -3.53
C GLY A 242 -10.93 19.35 -4.97
N LEU A 243 -9.91 18.62 -5.42
CA LEU A 243 -9.33 18.70 -6.77
C LEU A 243 -9.87 17.64 -7.72
N GLY A 244 -10.33 16.48 -7.22
CA GLY A 244 -10.70 15.36 -8.08
C GLY A 244 -11.26 14.13 -7.38
N GLY A 245 -11.10 12.96 -8.00
CA GLY A 245 -11.70 11.66 -7.66
C GLY A 245 -11.54 11.13 -6.21
N GLY A 246 -10.87 11.88 -5.35
CA GLY A 246 -10.74 11.74 -3.90
C GLY A 246 -9.39 12.33 -3.50
N ASP A 247 -9.33 13.18 -2.49
CA ASP A 247 -8.12 13.92 -2.13
C ASP A 247 -7.67 13.60 -0.71
N LEU A 248 -6.38 13.71 -0.45
CA LEU A 248 -5.82 13.65 0.89
C LEU A 248 -6.05 14.97 1.64
N TYR A 249 -6.53 14.84 2.87
CA TYR A 249 -6.69 15.88 3.87
C TYR A 249 -5.89 15.54 5.12
N TYR A 250 -5.48 16.55 5.86
CA TYR A 250 -4.82 16.38 7.16
C TYR A 250 -5.42 17.27 8.24
N SER A 251 -5.30 16.83 9.49
CA SER A 251 -5.59 17.64 10.67
C SER A 251 -4.62 17.31 11.80
N THR A 252 -4.33 18.32 12.62
CA THR A 252 -3.54 18.18 13.85
C THR A 252 -4.39 18.53 15.07
N LYS A 253 -4.09 17.92 16.22
CA LYS A 253 -4.74 18.31 17.47
C LYS A 253 -4.20 19.65 18.00
N ASN A 254 -5.08 20.49 18.51
CA ASN A 254 -4.70 21.69 19.26
C ASN A 254 -4.27 21.36 20.70
N SER A 255 -3.84 22.37 21.46
CA SER A 255 -3.38 22.22 22.86
C SER A 255 -4.43 21.70 23.84
N LYS A 256 -5.71 21.65 23.45
CA LYS A 256 -6.81 21.07 24.24
C LYS A 256 -7.13 19.62 23.84
N GLY A 257 -6.40 19.06 22.87
CA GLY A 257 -6.60 17.70 22.37
C GLY A 257 -7.74 17.54 21.36
N HIS A 258 -8.30 18.64 20.84
CA HIS A 258 -9.31 18.58 19.77
C HIS A 258 -8.64 18.70 18.40
N TRP A 259 -9.16 17.97 17.42
CA TRP A 259 -8.77 18.13 16.02
C TRP A 259 -9.06 19.56 15.54
N ASN A 260 -8.14 20.13 14.77
CA ASN A 260 -8.40 21.35 14.01
C ASN A 260 -9.24 21.03 12.76
N PRO A 261 -9.89 22.01 12.12
CA PRO A 261 -10.50 21.80 10.81
C PRO A 261 -9.47 21.23 9.82
N ALA A 262 -9.83 20.15 9.16
CA ALA A 262 -8.95 19.51 8.19
C ALA A 262 -8.65 20.43 7.00
N LYS A 263 -7.46 20.27 6.44
CA LYS A 263 -6.96 21.01 5.28
C LYS A 263 -6.64 20.06 4.15
N ASN A 264 -7.01 20.42 2.92
CA ASN A 264 -6.60 19.72 1.71
C ASN A 264 -5.07 19.87 1.53
N PHE A 265 -4.36 18.81 1.14
CA PHE A 265 -2.91 18.88 0.88
C PHE A 265 -2.55 19.71 -0.36
N GLY A 266 -3.46 19.87 -1.32
CA GLY A 266 -3.21 20.50 -2.61
C GLY A 266 -2.20 19.73 -3.48
N GLU A 267 -1.84 20.33 -4.61
CA GLU A 267 -0.78 19.81 -5.48
C GLU A 267 0.61 19.98 -4.83
N PRO A 268 1.59 19.09 -5.10
CA PRO A 268 1.52 17.94 -6.01
C PRO A 268 1.01 16.64 -5.35
N ILE A 269 0.69 16.68 -4.05
CA ILE A 269 0.24 15.51 -3.28
C ILE A 269 -1.11 15.03 -3.83
N ASN A 270 -2.08 15.91 -3.95
CA ASN A 270 -3.35 15.64 -4.61
C ASN A 270 -3.24 15.91 -6.12
N SER A 271 -4.08 15.21 -6.87
CA SER A 271 -4.24 15.27 -8.32
C SER A 271 -5.72 15.45 -8.68
N ASP A 272 -6.04 15.46 -9.97
CA ASP A 272 -7.44 15.46 -10.44
C ASP A 272 -8.08 14.04 -10.39
N LYS A 273 -7.32 13.02 -9.98
CA LYS A 273 -7.78 11.62 -9.86
C LYS A 273 -8.00 11.26 -8.38
N LEU A 274 -8.08 9.96 -8.08
CA LEU A 274 -8.19 9.47 -6.71
C LEU A 274 -6.79 9.35 -6.09
N ASP A 275 -6.56 10.10 -5.01
CA ASP A 275 -5.40 10.05 -4.12
C ASP A 275 -5.85 9.59 -2.74
N PHE A 276 -5.24 8.52 -2.24
CA PHE A 276 -5.81 7.74 -1.15
C PHE A 276 -4.80 6.88 -0.41
N CYS A 277 -5.24 6.14 0.62
CA CYS A 277 -4.42 5.21 1.40
C CYS A 277 -3.11 5.82 1.94
N PRO A 278 -3.19 6.90 2.73
CA PRO A 278 -2.03 7.58 3.26
C PRO A 278 -1.30 6.75 4.33
N PHE A 279 0.01 6.96 4.42
CA PHE A 279 0.84 6.54 5.54
C PHE A 279 1.95 7.58 5.74
N TYR A 280 2.08 8.14 6.94
CA TYR A 280 3.10 9.15 7.22
C TYR A 280 4.16 8.63 8.18
N TYR A 281 5.41 8.72 7.73
CA TYR A 281 6.57 8.30 8.49
C TYR A 281 7.27 9.53 9.09
N ALA A 282 6.96 9.81 10.36
CA ALA A 282 7.34 11.04 11.04
C ALA A 282 8.86 11.22 11.16
N GLN A 283 9.64 10.13 11.26
CA GLN A 283 11.09 10.20 11.42
C GLN A 283 11.79 10.86 10.22
N THR A 284 11.28 10.65 9.01
CA THR A 284 11.83 11.28 7.78
C THR A 284 10.92 12.38 7.24
N GLY A 285 9.70 12.50 7.76
CA GLY A 285 8.69 13.42 7.23
C GLY A 285 8.11 12.99 5.88
N THR A 286 8.21 11.69 5.56
CA THR A 286 7.76 11.15 4.28
C THR A 286 6.30 10.74 4.35
N LEU A 287 5.49 11.29 3.45
CA LEU A 287 4.14 10.81 3.15
C LEU A 287 4.23 9.77 2.03
N TYR A 288 3.65 8.60 2.27
CA TYR A 288 3.37 7.58 1.28
C TYR A 288 1.87 7.57 1.02
N PHE A 289 1.46 7.40 -0.22
CA PHE A 289 0.04 7.35 -0.58
C PHE A 289 -0.15 6.65 -1.91
N SER A 290 -1.36 6.16 -2.14
CA SER A 290 -1.77 5.54 -3.40
C SER A 290 -2.41 6.60 -4.30
N SER A 291 -2.20 6.51 -5.60
CA SER A 291 -2.80 7.44 -6.56
C SER A 291 -3.14 6.77 -7.89
N LEU A 292 -4.30 7.13 -8.44
CA LEU A 292 -4.73 6.79 -9.80
C LEU A 292 -4.32 7.85 -10.83
N ARG A 293 -3.43 8.79 -10.47
CA ARG A 293 -2.98 9.86 -11.37
C ARG A 293 -2.49 9.31 -12.70
N THR A 294 -2.66 10.10 -13.74
CA THR A 294 -2.24 9.76 -15.09
C THR A 294 -1.15 10.71 -15.60
N HIS A 295 -0.18 10.17 -16.33
CA HIS A 295 0.88 10.95 -16.97
C HIS A 295 0.90 10.66 -18.48
N TYR A 296 -0.10 11.17 -19.20
CA TYR A 296 -0.13 11.13 -20.66
C TYR A 296 0.19 12.51 -21.23
N PRO A 297 1.05 12.61 -22.26
CA PRO A 297 1.23 13.86 -22.99
C PRO A 297 -0.05 14.20 -23.77
N ASP A 298 -0.24 15.48 -24.09
CA ASP A 298 -1.37 15.95 -24.90
C ASP A 298 -1.46 15.28 -26.27
N THR A 299 -0.33 14.81 -26.81
CA THR A 299 -0.26 14.14 -28.11
C THR A 299 0.65 12.93 -28.03
N ILE A 300 0.11 11.77 -28.40
CA ILE A 300 0.83 10.50 -28.52
C ILE A 300 1.11 10.26 -30.01
N LYS A 301 2.38 10.02 -30.37
CA LYS A 301 2.88 10.07 -31.75
C LYS A 301 2.93 8.70 -32.41
N SER A 302 2.84 7.62 -31.66
CA SER A 302 2.95 6.25 -32.17
C SER A 302 2.25 5.22 -31.28
N VAL A 303 2.00 4.02 -31.83
CA VAL A 303 1.47 2.89 -31.06
C VAL A 303 2.48 2.44 -30.00
N GLU A 304 3.77 2.46 -30.33
CA GLU A 304 4.85 2.09 -29.42
C GLU A 304 4.92 3.05 -28.22
N GLU A 305 4.76 4.35 -28.45
CA GLU A 305 4.67 5.34 -27.37
C GLU A 305 3.44 5.11 -26.50
N PHE A 306 2.28 4.83 -27.11
CA PHE A 306 1.06 4.51 -26.36
C PHE A 306 1.24 3.28 -25.46
N ILE A 307 1.78 2.18 -25.99
CA ILE A 307 2.05 0.95 -25.22
C ILE A 307 3.02 1.26 -24.09
N SER A 308 4.12 1.97 -24.35
CA SER A 308 5.10 2.33 -23.32
C SER A 308 4.48 3.16 -22.20
N LEU A 309 3.59 4.11 -22.50
CA LEU A 309 2.90 4.92 -21.49
C LEU A 309 1.91 4.08 -20.67
N ALA A 310 1.16 3.18 -21.33
CA ALA A 310 0.25 2.27 -20.67
C ALA A 310 0.97 1.23 -19.79
N GLU A 311 2.26 0.99 -20.04
CA GLU A 311 3.07 0.03 -19.29
C GLU A 311 3.87 0.63 -18.12
N GLN A 312 3.77 1.94 -17.90
CA GLN A 312 4.49 2.64 -16.84
C GLN A 312 3.56 3.13 -15.73
N PRO A 313 4.10 3.48 -14.55
CA PRO A 313 3.33 4.18 -13.53
C PRO A 313 2.72 5.46 -14.09
N GLY A 314 1.53 5.84 -13.60
CA GLY A 314 0.79 6.94 -14.20
C GLY A 314 -0.06 6.53 -15.41
N ASN A 315 -0.34 5.23 -15.56
CA ASN A 315 -1.25 4.71 -16.58
C ASN A 315 -2.73 4.71 -16.13
N GLY A 316 -3.03 5.16 -14.91
CA GLY A 316 -4.37 5.16 -14.31
C GLY A 316 -4.67 3.97 -13.40
N LEU A 317 -3.79 2.96 -13.35
CA LEU A 317 -3.82 1.96 -12.28
C LEU A 317 -3.13 2.51 -11.04
N SER A 318 -3.61 2.10 -9.86
CA SER A 318 -3.04 2.55 -8.60
C SER A 318 -1.56 2.22 -8.50
N SER A 319 -0.77 3.23 -8.16
CA SER A 319 0.63 3.11 -7.76
C SER A 319 0.83 3.80 -6.42
N ILE A 320 1.83 3.34 -5.66
CA ILE A 320 2.23 3.98 -4.40
C ILE A 320 3.27 5.04 -4.72
N TYR A 321 3.06 6.25 -4.23
CA TYR A 321 3.95 7.40 -4.34
C TYR A 321 4.48 7.79 -2.96
N ARG A 322 5.59 8.53 -2.96
CA ARG A 322 6.19 9.12 -1.77
C ARG A 322 6.67 10.55 -2.03
N ILE A 323 6.59 11.39 -1.01
CA ILE A 323 7.08 12.79 -1.03
C ILE A 323 7.29 13.28 0.41
N THR A 324 8.18 14.26 0.60
CA THR A 324 8.24 15.01 1.86
C THR A 324 6.94 15.77 2.08
N ALA A 325 6.36 15.65 3.28
CA ALA A 325 5.21 16.43 3.74
C ALA A 325 5.51 17.21 5.02
N LYS A 326 6.77 17.17 5.49
CA LYS A 326 7.19 17.77 6.77
C LYS A 326 6.85 19.25 6.85
N ASP A 327 7.18 20.02 5.81
CA ASP A 327 6.97 21.47 5.78
C ASP A 327 5.49 21.89 5.72
N ILE A 328 4.58 20.94 5.43
CA ILE A 328 3.13 21.17 5.42
C ILE A 328 2.51 20.85 6.79
N LEU A 329 3.09 19.89 7.51
CA LEU A 329 2.53 19.31 8.72
C LEU A 329 3.12 19.90 10.03
N GLU A 330 4.24 20.60 9.95
CA GLU A 330 4.86 21.36 11.05
C GLU A 330 4.40 22.82 11.10
#